data_AF-A0A6B8RDS4-F1
#
_entry.id   AF-A0A6B8RDS4-F1
#
_cell.length_a   1.000
_cell.length_b   1.000
_cell.length_c   1.000
_cell.angle_alpha   90.00
_cell.angle_beta   90.00
_cell.angle_gamma   90.00
#
_symmetry.space_group_name_H-M   'P 1'
#
loop_
_entity.id
_entity.type
_entity.pdbx_description
1 polymer ?
#
loop_
_entity_poly.entity_id
_entity_poly.type
_entity_poly.pdbx_seq_one_letter_code
_entity_poly.pdbx_strand_id
1 'polypeptide(L)'
;MDGILFDKYRKEMDSSYDSLWSSAQHFMDRGFGYCIMMDDHFASVCNAWFVGGGSADIDIVTVEEYQNQGLATLAGTAFIEHCLNNNLTPNYNCDAGNLRSIKLATKLGFVKNYDLPMLWWHRDQNIISDYLKKYNYSSLSSEAKGNCVFFRDQLS
;
A
#
# COMPACT_ATOMS: atom_id res chain seq x y z
N MET A 1 -2.01 12.72 8.00
CA MET A 1 -3.27 12.77 8.75
C MET A 1 -2.90 12.93 10.21
N ASP A 2 -3.77 13.51 11.02
CA ASP A 2 -3.50 13.64 12.46
C ASP A 2 -3.69 12.31 13.20
N GLY A 3 -3.37 12.31 14.49
CA GLY A 3 -3.46 11.12 15.33
C GLY A 3 -4.89 10.61 15.51
N ILE A 4 -5.91 11.48 15.45
CA ILE A 4 -7.32 11.07 15.58
C ILE A 4 -7.74 10.27 14.36
N LEU A 5 -7.44 10.77 13.16
CA LEU A 5 -7.69 10.06 11.91
C LEU A 5 -6.88 8.77 11.82
N PHE A 6 -5.62 8.78 12.27
CA PHE A 6 -4.82 7.56 12.28
C PHE A 6 -5.40 6.49 13.23
N ASP A 7 -5.83 6.89 14.44
CA ASP A 7 -6.52 5.99 15.37
C ASP A 7 -7.85 5.47 14.81
N LYS A 8 -8.55 6.28 14.00
CA LYS A 8 -9.75 5.85 13.27
C LYS A 8 -9.39 4.82 12.20
N TYR A 9 -8.36 5.08 11.40
CA TYR A 9 -7.92 4.21 10.31
C TYR A 9 -7.56 2.80 10.80
N ARG A 10 -6.72 2.69 11.85
CA ARG A 10 -6.32 1.37 12.37
C ARG A 10 -7.47 0.56 12.99
N LYS A 11 -8.57 1.23 13.38
CA LYS A 11 -9.77 0.58 13.91
C LYS A 11 -10.75 0.15 12.81
N GLU A 12 -10.93 1.00 11.80
CA GLU A 12 -11.99 0.85 10.81
C GLU A 12 -11.51 0.23 9.49
N MET A 13 -10.23 0.41 9.13
CA MET A 13 -9.70 0.05 7.82
C MET A 13 -8.69 -1.10 7.88
N ASP A 14 -7.65 -0.98 8.71
CA ASP A 14 -6.59 -1.99 8.78
C ASP A 14 -5.90 -2.02 10.15
N SER A 15 -6.21 -3.03 10.96
CA SER A 15 -5.62 -3.23 12.28
C SER A 15 -4.19 -3.72 12.26
N SER A 16 -3.64 -4.14 11.11
CA SER A 16 -2.23 -4.53 11.00
C SER A 16 -1.27 -3.37 11.31
N TYR A 17 -1.74 -2.13 11.17
CA TYR A 17 -1.00 -0.92 11.53
C TYR A 17 -0.64 -0.84 13.02
N ASP A 18 -1.35 -1.56 13.91
CA ASP A 18 -0.99 -1.67 15.33
C ASP A 18 0.38 -2.33 15.54
N SER A 19 0.80 -3.19 14.59
CA SER A 19 2.11 -3.84 14.63
C SER A 19 3.22 -3.01 14.00
N LEU A 20 2.86 -2.03 13.16
CA LEU A 20 3.81 -1.13 12.47
C LEU A 20 4.11 0.11 13.32
N TRP A 21 3.10 0.65 13.97
CA TRP A 21 3.18 1.91 14.70
C TRP A 21 2.70 1.72 16.13
N SER A 22 3.61 1.87 17.10
CA SER A 22 3.32 1.66 18.53
C SER A 22 2.27 2.62 19.10
N SER A 23 2.02 3.75 18.44
CA SER A 23 0.98 4.72 18.79
C SER A 23 0.71 5.69 17.64
N ALA A 24 -0.40 6.42 17.71
CA ALA A 24 -0.68 7.54 16.81
C ALA A 24 0.41 8.63 16.89
N GLN A 25 0.99 8.86 18.07
CA GLN A 25 2.11 9.80 18.21
C GLN A 25 3.35 9.29 17.48
N HIS A 26 3.67 7.99 17.59
CA HIS A 26 4.79 7.40 16.85
C HIS A 26 4.59 7.53 15.33
N PHE A 27 3.36 7.32 14.84
CA PHE A 27 3.04 7.56 13.43
C PHE A 27 3.19 9.03 13.04
N MET A 28 2.75 9.99 13.84
CA MET A 28 2.92 11.42 13.53
C MET A 28 4.39 11.87 13.58
N ASP A 29 5.21 11.27 14.44
CA ASP A 29 6.61 11.64 14.61
C ASP A 29 7.52 11.05 13.52
N ARG A 30 7.16 9.88 12.99
CA ARG A 30 8.05 9.06 12.14
C ARG A 30 7.44 8.66 10.80
N GLY A 31 6.12 8.62 10.72
CA GLY A 31 5.34 8.30 9.53
C GLY A 31 4.54 9.49 9.04
N PHE A 32 3.70 9.22 8.05
CA PHE A 32 2.74 10.18 7.50
C PHE A 32 1.74 9.44 6.63
N GLY A 33 0.65 10.13 6.29
CA GLY A 33 -0.39 9.58 5.42
C GLY A 33 -1.41 10.63 5.02
N TYR A 34 -2.19 10.33 4.01
CA TYR A 34 -3.16 11.23 3.39
C TYR A 34 -4.45 10.47 3.15
N CYS A 35 -5.59 11.13 3.37
CA CYS A 35 -6.89 10.51 3.20
C CYS A 35 -7.88 11.47 2.57
N ILE A 36 -8.88 10.88 1.92
CA ILE A 36 -10.07 11.56 1.40
C ILE A 36 -11.25 11.04 2.22
N MET A 37 -11.99 11.95 2.84
CA MET A 37 -13.15 11.65 3.67
C MET A 37 -14.44 12.02 2.93
N MET A 38 -15.44 11.15 2.95
CA MET A 38 -16.80 11.40 2.46
C MET A 38 -17.77 11.07 3.59
N ASP A 39 -18.58 12.05 4.00
CA ASP A 39 -19.58 11.89 5.07
C ASP A 39 -19.02 11.24 6.36
N ASP A 40 -17.85 11.71 6.80
CA ASP A 40 -17.08 11.17 7.95
C ASP A 40 -16.56 9.73 7.77
N HIS A 41 -16.59 9.16 6.58
CA HIS A 41 -15.97 7.86 6.28
C HIS A 41 -14.76 7.99 5.37
N PHE A 42 -13.78 7.09 5.52
CA PHE A 42 -12.65 7.01 4.61
C PHE A 42 -13.13 6.57 3.21
N ALA A 43 -12.94 7.42 2.21
CA ALA A 43 -13.14 7.03 0.82
C ALA A 43 -11.85 6.43 0.22
N SER A 44 -10.70 7.06 0.52
CA SER A 44 -9.38 6.60 0.07
C SER A 44 -8.31 7.03 1.07
N VAL A 45 -7.34 6.16 1.32
CA VAL A 45 -6.24 6.39 2.26
C VAL A 45 -4.93 5.94 1.61
N CYS A 46 -3.91 6.76 1.75
CA CYS A 46 -2.54 6.48 1.35
C CYS A 46 -1.62 6.74 2.55
N ASN A 47 -1.08 5.68 3.14
CA ASN A 47 -0.25 5.74 4.34
C ASN A 47 1.18 5.31 4.04
N ALA A 48 2.11 5.76 4.89
CA ALA A 48 3.43 5.17 4.94
C ALA A 48 3.33 3.83 5.67
N TRP A 49 3.52 2.74 4.93
CA TRP A 49 3.67 1.42 5.52
C TRP A 49 4.97 1.33 6.33
N PHE A 50 6.02 1.94 5.79
CA PHE A 50 7.34 2.01 6.39
C PHE A 50 8.02 3.33 6.01
N VAL A 51 8.83 3.88 6.93
CA VAL A 51 9.73 5.01 6.67
C VAL A 51 11.09 4.69 7.25
N GLY A 52 12.14 4.76 6.42
CA GLY A 52 13.50 4.46 6.85
C GLY A 52 14.49 4.45 5.69
N GLY A 53 15.78 4.63 6.01
CA GLY A 53 16.84 4.57 4.99
C GLY A 53 16.76 5.65 3.91
N GLY A 54 16.04 6.75 4.14
CA GLY A 54 15.78 7.78 3.12
C GLY A 54 14.63 7.44 2.17
N SER A 55 13.81 6.44 2.49
CA SER A 55 12.66 6.03 1.68
C SER A 55 11.39 5.90 2.51
N ALA A 56 10.25 5.89 1.81
CA ALA A 56 8.96 5.59 2.39
C ALA A 56 8.17 4.63 1.48
N ASP A 57 7.67 3.54 2.04
CA ASP A 57 6.86 2.55 1.33
C ASP A 57 5.40 2.97 1.35
N ILE A 58 4.80 3.07 0.16
CA ILE A 58 3.42 3.50 -0.03
C ILE A 58 2.45 2.34 0.18
N ASP A 59 1.36 2.60 0.90
CA ASP A 59 0.22 1.68 1.02
C ASP A 59 -1.09 2.43 0.75
N ILE A 60 -1.86 1.96 -0.23
CA ILE A 60 -3.07 2.65 -0.71
C ILE A 60 -4.27 1.71 -0.67
N VAL A 61 -5.31 2.15 0.02
CA VAL A 61 -6.62 1.51 0.02
C VAL A 61 -7.70 2.51 -0.40
N THR A 62 -8.67 2.05 -1.19
CA THR A 62 -9.86 2.83 -1.56
C THR A 62 -11.07 1.95 -1.35
N VAL A 63 -12.04 2.45 -0.58
CA VAL A 63 -13.29 1.73 -0.29
C VAL A 63 -14.02 1.45 -1.60
N GLU A 64 -14.60 0.25 -1.73
CA GLU A 64 -15.13 -0.30 -2.97
C GLU A 64 -16.08 0.67 -3.71
N GLU A 65 -16.98 1.30 -2.95
CA GLU A 65 -17.97 2.27 -3.42
C GLU A 65 -17.34 3.51 -4.09
N TYR A 66 -16.13 3.87 -3.68
CA TYR A 66 -15.41 5.05 -4.18
C TYR A 66 -14.28 4.73 -5.17
N GLN A 67 -14.15 3.45 -5.58
CA GLN A 67 -13.14 3.04 -6.54
C GLN A 67 -13.43 3.55 -7.96
N ASN A 68 -12.39 3.64 -8.79
CA ASN A 68 -12.44 4.10 -10.18
C ASN A 68 -12.84 5.58 -10.38
N GLN A 69 -12.86 6.37 -9.30
CA GLN A 69 -13.14 7.81 -9.33
C GLN A 69 -11.87 8.69 -9.26
N GLY A 70 -10.68 8.07 -9.28
CA GLY A 70 -9.40 8.78 -9.21
C GLY A 70 -8.89 9.11 -7.79
N LEU A 71 -9.65 8.75 -6.74
CA LEU A 71 -9.29 9.06 -5.35
C LEU A 71 -7.94 8.47 -4.91
N ALA A 72 -7.66 7.22 -5.28
CA ALA A 72 -6.37 6.58 -5.02
C ALA A 72 -5.19 7.36 -5.65
N THR A 73 -5.41 7.94 -6.83
CA THR A 73 -4.41 8.79 -7.49
C THR A 73 -4.19 10.07 -6.70
N LEU A 74 -5.26 10.73 -6.25
CA LEU A 74 -5.15 11.96 -5.46
C LEU A 74 -4.40 11.74 -4.13
N ALA A 75 -4.78 10.71 -3.37
CA ALA A 75 -4.11 10.37 -2.12
C ALA A 75 -2.66 9.92 -2.35
N GLY A 76 -2.39 9.13 -3.40
CA GLY A 76 -1.05 8.72 -3.78
C GLY A 76 -0.16 9.88 -4.22
N THR A 77 -0.67 10.84 -4.98
CA THR A 77 0.07 12.04 -5.38
C THR A 77 0.46 12.87 -4.17
N ALA A 78 -0.46 13.10 -3.22
CA ALA A 78 -0.14 13.84 -1.99
C ALA A 78 0.97 13.16 -1.18
N PHE A 79 0.97 11.83 -1.13
CA PHE A 79 2.03 11.05 -0.50
C PHE A 79 3.38 11.22 -1.21
N ILE A 80 3.41 11.11 -2.54
CA ILE A 80 4.64 11.28 -3.33
C ILE A 80 5.19 12.70 -3.16
N GLU A 81 4.34 13.72 -3.23
CA GLU A 81 4.74 15.11 -3.00
C GLU A 81 5.34 15.30 -1.60
N HIS A 82 4.77 14.67 -0.57
CA HIS A 82 5.37 14.66 0.77
C HIS A 82 6.77 14.07 0.76
N CYS A 83 6.95 12.91 0.12
CA CYS A 83 8.25 12.25 0.04
C CYS A 83 9.28 13.19 -0.59
N LEU A 84 8.98 13.71 -1.77
CA LEU A 84 9.89 14.57 -2.53
C LEU A 84 10.25 15.85 -1.76
N ASN A 85 9.26 16.48 -1.11
CA ASN A 85 9.49 17.69 -0.32
C ASN A 85 10.31 17.45 0.96
N ASN A 86 10.40 16.21 1.43
CA ASN A 86 11.13 15.83 2.63
C ASN A 86 12.41 15.02 2.32
N ASN A 87 12.89 15.04 1.08
CA ASN A 87 14.05 14.28 0.62
C ASN A 87 13.94 12.77 0.89
N LEU A 88 12.73 12.22 0.74
CA LEU A 88 12.46 10.79 0.80
C LEU A 88 12.20 10.26 -0.61
N THR A 89 12.71 9.06 -0.89
CA THR A 89 12.35 8.31 -2.10
C THR A 89 11.06 7.53 -1.85
N PRO A 90 9.97 7.79 -2.58
CA PRO A 90 8.77 6.97 -2.46
C PRO A 90 9.00 5.61 -3.13
N ASN A 91 8.64 4.53 -2.44
CA ASN A 91 8.73 3.17 -2.95
C ASN A 91 7.34 2.62 -3.20
N TYR A 92 7.16 1.96 -4.34
CA TYR A 92 5.93 1.25 -4.69
C TYR A 92 6.27 -0.19 -5.04
N ASN A 93 5.59 -1.12 -4.37
CA ASN A 93 5.57 -2.51 -4.78
C ASN A 93 4.16 -3.09 -4.65
N CYS A 94 3.85 -4.13 -5.42
CA CYS A 94 2.59 -4.86 -5.26
C CYS A 94 2.66 -6.27 -5.82
N ASP A 95 1.70 -7.11 -5.44
CA ASP A 95 1.50 -8.40 -6.07
C ASP A 95 1.30 -8.27 -7.60
N ALA A 96 1.95 -9.13 -8.38
CA ALA A 96 1.94 -9.08 -9.84
C ALA A 96 0.57 -9.44 -10.46
N GLY A 97 -0.27 -10.19 -9.74
CA GLY A 97 -1.67 -10.42 -10.09
C GLY A 97 -2.55 -9.19 -9.82
N ASN A 98 -2.09 -8.20 -9.05
CA ASN A 98 -2.85 -6.99 -8.76
C ASN A 98 -2.74 -5.95 -9.88
N LEU A 99 -3.39 -6.23 -11.02
CA LEU A 99 -3.40 -5.36 -12.20
C LEU A 99 -3.93 -3.94 -11.91
N ARG A 100 -4.80 -3.78 -10.91
CA ARG A 100 -5.33 -2.47 -10.51
C ARG A 100 -4.25 -1.62 -9.85
N SER A 101 -3.46 -2.23 -8.95
CA SER A 101 -2.32 -1.57 -8.31
C SER A 101 -1.22 -1.24 -9.32
N ILE A 102 -0.92 -2.15 -10.26
CA ILE A 102 0.06 -1.88 -11.33
C ILE A 102 -0.33 -0.66 -12.17
N LYS A 103 -1.61 -0.56 -12.56
CA LYS A 103 -2.13 0.61 -13.30
C LYS A 103 -2.04 1.90 -12.46
N LEU A 104 -2.33 1.80 -11.16
CA LEU A 104 -2.21 2.94 -10.25
C LEU A 104 -0.75 3.42 -10.13
N ALA A 105 0.20 2.51 -9.95
CA ALA A 105 1.63 2.81 -9.91
C ALA A 105 2.08 3.55 -11.18
N THR A 106 1.73 3.04 -12.37
CA THR A 106 2.04 3.73 -13.63
C THR A 106 1.39 5.11 -13.72
N LYS A 107 0.14 5.26 -13.27
CA LYS A 107 -0.56 6.55 -13.28
C LYS A 107 0.08 7.58 -12.32
N LEU A 108 0.66 7.11 -11.23
CA LEU A 108 1.42 7.92 -10.27
C LEU A 108 2.84 8.26 -10.74
N GLY A 109 3.24 7.80 -11.93
CA GLY A 109 4.55 8.09 -12.52
C GLY A 109 5.61 7.02 -12.27
N PHE A 110 5.31 5.99 -11.49
CA PHE A 110 6.25 4.89 -11.25
C PHE A 110 6.45 4.02 -12.48
N VAL A 111 7.67 3.50 -12.65
CA VAL A 111 8.02 2.57 -13.74
C VAL A 111 8.37 1.22 -13.17
N LYS A 112 7.77 0.16 -13.73
CA LYS A 112 8.10 -1.22 -13.37
C LYS A 112 9.61 -1.43 -13.53
N ASN A 113 10.24 -1.96 -12.49
CA ASN A 113 11.68 -2.20 -12.44
C ASN A 113 11.98 -3.69 -12.62
N TYR A 114 11.59 -4.51 -11.64
CA TYR A 114 11.81 -5.95 -11.64
C TYR A 114 10.73 -6.69 -10.85
N ASP A 115 10.64 -8.00 -11.08
CA ASP A 115 9.77 -8.91 -10.34
C ASP A 115 10.63 -9.78 -9.43
N LEU A 116 10.19 -10.01 -8.19
CA LEU A 116 10.79 -10.98 -7.26
C LEU A 116 9.78 -12.05 -6.87
N PRO A 117 10.20 -13.32 -6.74
CA PRO A 117 9.34 -14.37 -6.20
C PRO A 117 8.87 -14.00 -4.78
N MET A 118 7.57 -14.10 -4.56
CA MET A 118 6.94 -13.93 -3.26
C MET A 118 6.49 -15.29 -2.74
N LEU A 119 6.92 -15.65 -1.54
CA LEU A 119 6.53 -16.89 -0.88
C LEU A 119 5.45 -16.59 0.15
N TRP A 120 4.32 -17.30 0.05
CA TRP A 120 3.23 -17.20 1.01
C TRP A 120 3.33 -18.27 2.07
N TRP A 121 3.17 -17.86 3.32
CA TRP A 121 3.02 -18.78 4.44
C TRP A 121 1.91 -18.29 5.37
N HIS A 122 1.06 -19.23 5.77
CA HIS A 122 0.05 -19.04 6.78
C HIS A 122 -0.23 -20.40 7.43
N ARG A 123 -0.56 -20.40 8.72
CA ARG A 123 -0.87 -21.65 9.45
C ARG A 123 -2.08 -22.36 8.83
N ASP A 124 -3.12 -21.59 8.51
CA ASP A 124 -4.27 -22.05 7.74
C ASP A 124 -3.95 -21.98 6.24
N GLN A 125 -3.85 -23.15 5.62
CA GLN A 125 -3.54 -23.29 4.19
C GLN A 125 -4.71 -22.88 3.29
N ASN A 126 -5.93 -22.78 3.81
CA ASN A 126 -7.08 -22.29 3.03
C ASN A 126 -6.90 -20.82 2.66
N ILE A 127 -6.36 -20.00 3.57
CA ILE A 127 -6.06 -18.59 3.29
C ILE A 127 -5.09 -18.46 2.11
N ILE A 128 -4.06 -19.31 2.08
CA ILE A 128 -3.10 -19.35 0.98
C ILE A 128 -3.81 -19.78 -0.32
N SER A 129 -4.62 -20.84 -0.27
CA SER A 129 -5.35 -21.33 -1.44
C SER A 129 -6.27 -20.27 -2.02
N ASP A 130 -7.01 -19.56 -1.17
CA ASP A 130 -7.95 -18.51 -1.59
C ASP A 130 -7.21 -17.29 -2.14
N TYR A 131 -6.07 -16.92 -1.54
CA TYR A 131 -5.20 -15.88 -2.08
C TYR A 131 -4.69 -16.24 -3.48
N LEU A 132 -4.09 -17.42 -3.64
CA LEU A 132 -3.54 -17.85 -4.94
C LEU A 132 -4.64 -17.92 -6.02
N LYS A 133 -5.84 -18.41 -5.69
CA LYS A 133 -7.00 -18.40 -6.59
C LYS A 133 -7.41 -16.98 -6.98
N LYS A 134 -7.50 -16.07 -6.00
CA LYS A 134 -7.89 -14.67 -6.23
C LYS A 134 -6.97 -13.97 -7.24
N TYR A 135 -5.67 -14.29 -7.21
CA TYR A 135 -4.66 -13.68 -8.09
C TYR A 135 -4.25 -14.58 -9.28
N ASN A 136 -4.99 -15.67 -9.54
CA ASN A 136 -4.74 -16.62 -10.63
C ASN A 136 -3.32 -17.21 -10.66
N TYR A 137 -2.73 -17.43 -9.49
CA TYR A 137 -1.45 -18.13 -9.37
C TYR A 137 -1.65 -19.65 -9.47
N SER A 138 -0.73 -20.32 -10.17
CA SER A 138 -0.77 -21.78 -10.31
C SER A 138 -0.40 -22.46 -9.00
N SER A 139 -1.21 -23.42 -8.56
CA SER A 139 -0.92 -24.28 -7.41
C SER A 139 0.02 -25.45 -7.74
N LEU A 140 0.62 -25.49 -8.93
CA LEU A 140 1.38 -26.65 -9.43
C LEU A 140 2.80 -26.77 -8.85
N SER A 141 3.28 -25.82 -8.05
CA SER A 141 4.54 -25.95 -7.30
C SER A 141 4.31 -26.37 -5.86
N SER A 142 5.25 -27.13 -5.27
CA SER A 142 5.25 -27.54 -3.86
C SER A 142 5.30 -26.38 -2.84
N GLU A 143 5.44 -25.15 -3.33
CA GLU A 143 5.50 -23.91 -2.56
C GLU A 143 4.44 -22.95 -3.13
N ALA A 144 3.75 -22.21 -2.26
CA ALA A 144 2.80 -21.17 -2.66
C ALA A 144 3.57 -19.93 -3.14
N LYS A 145 3.68 -19.77 -4.47
CA LYS A 145 4.47 -18.70 -5.10
C LYS A 145 3.59 -17.70 -5.83
N GLY A 146 3.82 -16.42 -5.54
CA GLY A 146 3.41 -15.29 -6.37
C GLY A 146 4.64 -14.50 -6.83
N ASN A 147 4.42 -13.33 -7.41
CA ASN A 147 5.50 -12.39 -7.73
C ASN A 147 5.15 -11.02 -7.15
N CYS A 148 6.13 -10.34 -6.57
CA CYS A 148 6.01 -8.92 -6.23
C CYS A 148 6.69 -8.10 -7.32
N VAL A 149 5.99 -7.07 -7.81
CA VAL A 149 6.50 -6.11 -8.79
C VAL A 149 7.02 -4.91 -8.04
N PHE A 150 8.29 -4.58 -8.23
CA PHE A 150 8.88 -3.37 -7.70
C PHE A 150 8.88 -2.29 -8.77
N PHE A 151 8.55 -1.08 -8.36
CA PHE A 151 8.62 0.07 -9.23
C PHE A 151 9.66 1.05 -8.70
N ARG A 152 10.29 1.78 -9.61
CA ARG A 152 11.19 2.89 -9.29
C ARG A 152 10.52 4.21 -9.60
N ASP A 153 10.86 5.23 -8.82
CA ASP A 153 10.58 6.62 -9.18
C ASP A 153 11.35 6.96 -10.47
N GLN A 154 10.77 7.81 -11.33
CA GLN A 154 11.45 8.32 -12.53
C GLN A 154 12.46 9.42 -12.19
N LEU A 155 12.35 10.04 -11.01
CA LEU A 155 13.10 11.23 -10.63
C LEU A 155 14.40 10.93 -9.86
N SER A 156 14.74 9.65 -9.66
CA SER A 156 15.95 9.17 -8.97
C SER A 156 16.91 8.44 -9.89
#